data_AF-A0A7Y0ZN11-F1
#
_entry.id   AF-A0A7Y0ZN11-F1
#
_cell.length_a   1.000
_cell.length_b   1.000
_cell.length_c   1.000
_cell.angle_alpha   90.00
_cell.angle_beta   90.00
_cell.angle_gamma   90.00
#
_symmetry.space_group_name_H-M   'P 1'
#
loop_
_entity.id
_entity.type
_entity.pdbx_description
1 polymer ?
#
loop_
_entity_poly.entity_id
_entity_poly.type
_entity_poly.pdbx_seq_one_letter_code
_entity_poly.pdbx_strand_id
1 'polypeptide(L)'
;MSKAIKSTPTNITLPGNVLESTDSRFVVPLQAEEFFGRPSRSMVIRALLEIALENSAKFRPENAREYESFKEEMRRILKDRTEV
;
A
#
# COMPACT_ATOMS: atom_id res chain seq x y z
N MET A 1 -14.58 2.34 -25.32
CA MET A 1 -14.73 1.68 -24.00
C MET A 1 -13.52 0.80 -23.77
N SER A 2 -12.60 1.20 -22.90
CA SER A 2 -11.41 0.42 -22.58
C SER A 2 -11.82 -0.76 -21.70
N LYS A 3 -11.74 -1.98 -22.24
CA LYS A 3 -12.04 -3.22 -21.52
C LYS A 3 -11.05 -3.33 -20.36
N ALA A 4 -11.52 -3.21 -19.12
CA ALA A 4 -10.68 -3.42 -17.94
C ALA A 4 -10.05 -4.82 -18.03
N ILE A 5 -8.74 -4.89 -18.22
CA ILE A 5 -8.00 -6.14 -18.19
C ILE A 5 -8.10 -6.62 -16.75
N LYS A 6 -8.88 -7.68 -16.50
CA LYS A 6 -8.90 -8.34 -15.19
C LYS A 6 -7.53 -8.96 -14.98
N SER A 7 -6.71 -8.32 -14.16
CA SER A 7 -5.44 -8.89 -13.71
C SER A 7 -5.70 -10.17 -12.91
N THR A 8 -4.83 -11.16 -13.08
CA THR A 8 -4.89 -12.39 -12.29
C THR A 8 -4.65 -12.04 -10.81
N PRO A 9 -5.45 -12.57 -9.87
CA PRO A 9 -5.23 -12.31 -8.45
C PRO A 9 -3.84 -12.79 -8.00
N THR A 10 -3.08 -11.90 -7.37
CA THR A 10 -1.81 -12.26 -6.72
C THR A 10 -2.06 -12.51 -5.24
N ASN A 11 -1.63 -13.66 -4.74
CA ASN A 11 -1.69 -13.97 -3.31
C ASN A 11 -0.42 -13.48 -2.62
N ILE A 12 -0.58 -12.78 -1.49
CA ILE A 12 0.53 -12.39 -0.61
C ILE A 12 0.31 -12.99 0.78
N THR A 13 1.39 -13.45 1.41
CA THR A 13 1.36 -13.92 2.79
C THR A 13 1.70 -12.76 3.71
N LEU A 14 0.81 -12.45 4.66
CA LEU A 14 1.02 -11.44 5.68
C LEU A 14 0.86 -12.07 7.07
N PRO A 15 1.61 -11.59 8.08
CA PRO A 15 1.38 -11.98 9.47
C PRO A 15 -0.07 -11.68 9.90
N GLY A 16 -0.67 -12.59 10.69
CA GLY A 16 -2.08 -12.48 11.11
C GLY A 16 -2.40 -11.17 11.83
N ASN A 17 -1.49 -10.72 12.71
CA ASN A 17 -1.63 -9.45 13.41
C ASN A 17 -1.64 -8.23 12.47
N VAL A 18 -0.92 -8.29 11.35
CA VAL A 18 -0.93 -7.23 10.32
C VAL A 18 -2.26 -7.21 9.60
N LEU A 19 -2.85 -8.38 9.28
CA LEU A 19 -4.17 -8.49 8.66
C LEU A 19 -5.26 -7.91 9.56
N GLU A 20 -5.32 -8.34 10.82
CA GLU A 20 -6.31 -7.86 11.80
C GLU A 20 -6.18 -6.35 12.06
N SER A 21 -4.94 -5.85 12.18
CA SER A 21 -4.68 -4.42 12.34
C SER A 21 -5.08 -3.63 11.09
N THR A 22 -4.89 -4.20 9.89
CA THR A 22 -5.29 -3.54 8.65
C THR A 22 -6.80 -3.41 8.56
N ASP A 23 -7.52 -4.49 8.88
CA ASP A 23 -8.98 -4.50 8.85
C ASP A 23 -9.56 -3.49 9.84
N SER A 24 -9.14 -3.56 11.10
CA SER A 24 -9.68 -2.70 12.16
C SER A 24 -9.35 -1.21 12.00
N ARG A 25 -8.18 -0.87 11.44
CA ARG A 25 -7.72 0.53 11.34
C ARG A 25 -8.01 1.21 10.01
N PHE A 26 -8.09 0.44 8.92
CA PHE A 26 -8.17 1.03 7.57
C PHE A 26 -9.38 0.56 6.77
N VAL A 27 -9.92 -0.64 7.01
CA VAL A 27 -11.05 -1.15 6.22
C VAL A 27 -12.37 -0.87 6.92
N VAL A 28 -12.52 -1.31 8.17
CA VAL A 28 -13.76 -1.17 8.96
C VAL A 28 -14.18 0.30 9.14
N PRO A 29 -13.27 1.27 9.40
CA PRO A 29 -13.67 2.66 9.58
C PRO A 29 -14.13 3.38 8.30
N LEU A 30 -13.90 2.79 7.12
CA LEU A 30 -14.40 3.38 5.87
C LEU A 30 -15.90 3.17 5.80
N GLN A 31 -16.66 4.27 5.80
CA GLN A 31 -18.10 4.23 5.58
C GLN A 31 -18.36 3.69 4.18
N ALA A 32 -18.79 2.43 4.09
CA ALA A 32 -18.97 1.74 2.81
C ALA A 32 -20.05 2.42 1.95
N GLU A 33 -20.98 3.12 2.58
CA GLU A 33 -22.06 3.90 1.94
C GLU A 33 -21.55 5.18 1.28
N GLU A 34 -20.53 5.82 1.85
CA GLU A 34 -19.88 7.02 1.29
C GLU A 34 -18.75 6.66 0.32
N PHE A 35 -18.28 5.42 0.36
CA PHE A 35 -17.23 4.91 -0.49
C PHE A 35 -17.83 4.37 -1.80
N PHE A 36 -17.46 4.96 -2.95
CA PHE A 36 -17.86 4.47 -4.28
C PHE A 36 -17.12 3.15 -4.64
N GLY A 37 -17.41 2.08 -3.90
CA GLY A 37 -16.78 0.77 -4.05
C GLY A 37 -16.94 -0.10 -2.80
N ARG A 38 -16.33 -1.30 -2.80
CA ARG A 38 -16.27 -2.15 -1.60
C ARG A 38 -14.91 -1.96 -0.91
N PRO A 39 -14.86 -1.36 0.29
CA PRO A 39 -13.63 -1.31 1.09
C PRO A 39 -13.04 -2.71 1.24
N SER A 40 -11.74 -2.84 1.01
CA SER A 40 -11.05 -4.13 1.09
C SER A 40 -9.57 -3.97 1.40
N ARG A 41 -8.95 -5.02 1.95
CA ARG A 41 -7.50 -5.07 2.16
C ARG A 41 -6.72 -4.84 0.86
N SER A 42 -7.17 -5.44 -0.24
CA SER A 42 -6.53 -5.30 -1.54
C SER A 42 -6.46 -3.84 -1.99
N MET A 43 -7.49 -3.05 -1.70
CA MET A 43 -7.50 -1.62 -1.96
C MET A 43 -6.46 -0.87 -1.11
N VAL A 44 -6.38 -1.18 0.20
CA VAL A 44 -5.38 -0.58 1.09
C VAL A 44 -3.97 -0.90 0.63
N ILE A 45 -3.69 -2.16 0.32
CA ILE A 45 -2.38 -2.62 -0.20
C ILE A 45 -2.06 -1.91 -1.51
N ARG A 46 -3.03 -1.84 -2.44
CA ARG A 46 -2.86 -1.15 -3.71
C ARG A 46 -2.53 0.33 -3.52
N ALA A 47 -3.28 1.06 -2.70
CA ALA A 47 -3.04 2.47 -2.44
C ALA A 47 -1.64 2.71 -1.83
N LEU A 48 -1.21 1.87 -0.89
CA LEU A 48 0.13 1.96 -0.31
C LEU A 48 1.23 1.75 -1.37
N LEU A 49 1.04 0.82 -2.30
CA LEU A 49 1.97 0.59 -3.40
C LEU A 49 1.99 1.76 -4.39
N GLU A 50 0.83 2.31 -4.75
CA GLU A 50 0.73 3.47 -5.65
C GLU A 50 1.45 4.69 -5.06
N ILE A 51 1.23 5.02 -3.78
CA ILE A 51 1.94 6.12 -3.08
C ILE A 51 3.45 5.89 -3.04
N ALA A 52 3.89 4.65 -2.84
CA ALA A 52 5.31 4.33 -2.87
C ALA A 52 5.91 4.52 -4.27
N LEU A 53 5.18 4.11 -5.31
CA LEU A 53 5.61 4.25 -6.71
C LEU A 53 5.68 5.71 -7.16
N GLU A 54 4.77 6.57 -6.68
CA GLU A 54 4.83 8.03 -6.89
C GLU A 54 6.17 8.63 -6.43
N ASN A 55 6.78 8.05 -5.39
CA ASN A 55 8.06 8.50 -4.83
C ASN A 55 9.25 7.62 -5.25
N SER A 56 9.07 6.71 -6.21
CA SER A 56 10.07 5.70 -6.59
C SER A 56 11.40 6.27 -7.07
N ALA A 57 11.40 7.45 -7.72
CA ALA A 57 12.62 8.12 -8.15
C ALA A 57 13.57 8.48 -6.99
N LYS A 58 13.03 8.58 -5.76
CA LYS A 58 13.82 8.84 -4.56
C LYS A 58 14.40 7.58 -3.93
N PHE A 59 13.96 6.38 -4.33
CA PHE A 59 14.37 5.12 -3.71
C PHE A 59 15.86 4.83 -3.94
N ARG A 60 16.56 4.45 -2.87
CA ARG A 60 18.00 4.13 -2.86
C ARG A 60 18.20 2.65 -2.51
N PRO A 61 18.34 1.75 -3.51
CA PRO A 61 18.45 0.31 -3.27
C PRO A 61 19.65 -0.06 -2.39
N GLU A 62 20.73 0.73 -2.42
CA GLU A 62 21.91 0.54 -1.59
C GLU A 62 21.64 0.62 -0.08
N ASN A 63 20.53 1.26 0.32
CA ASN A 63 20.09 1.40 1.71
C ASN A 63 19.18 0.24 2.19
N ALA A 64 18.77 -0.67 1.30
CA ALA A 64 17.76 -1.69 1.59
C ALA A 64 18.34 -3.12 1.45
N ARG A 65 19.16 -3.54 2.43
CA ARG A 65 19.84 -4.86 2.41
C ARG A 65 19.05 -5.97 3.10
N GLU A 66 18.24 -5.62 4.07
CA GLU A 66 17.39 -6.51 4.86
C GLU A 66 16.02 -5.87 5.10
N TYR A 67 15.04 -6.66 5.54
CA TYR A 67 13.65 -6.21 5.66
C TYR A 67 13.47 -4.94 6.50
N GLU A 68 14.18 -4.82 7.64
CA GLU A 68 14.09 -3.61 8.47
C GLU A 68 14.68 -2.38 7.78
N SER A 69 15.86 -2.50 7.17
CA SER A 69 16.46 -1.42 6.36
C SER A 69 15.61 -1.04 5.15
N PHE A 70 14.94 -2.02 4.53
CA PHE A 70 13.97 -1.78 3.46
C PHE A 70 12.76 -0.99 3.99
N LYS A 71 12.19 -1.35 5.15
CA LYS A 71 11.10 -0.57 5.76
C LYS A 71 11.54 0.86 6.09
N GLU A 72 12.77 1.06 6.54
CA GLU A 72 13.30 2.40 6.83
C GLU A 72 13.40 3.24 5.55
N GLU A 73 13.92 2.66 4.47
CA GLU A 73 13.99 3.31 3.18
C GLU A 73 12.59 3.59 2.60
N MET A 74 11.65 2.65 2.74
CA MET A 74 10.24 2.86 2.37
C MET A 74 9.60 3.98 3.20
N ARG A 75 9.85 4.03 4.51
CA ARG A 75 9.38 5.15 5.35
C ARG A 75 9.97 6.47 4.91
N ARG A 76 11.24 6.50 4.48
CA ARG A 76 11.91 7.70 3.99
C ARG A 76 11.20 8.24 2.75
N ILE A 77 10.96 7.39 1.75
CA ILE A 77 10.29 7.82 0.51
C ILE A 77 8.81 8.16 0.72
N LEU A 78 8.14 7.55 1.70
CA LEU A 78 6.73 7.82 2.00
C LEU A 78 6.50 9.05 2.90
N LYS A 79 7.47 9.40 3.75
CA LYS A 79 7.39 10.57 4.66
C LYS A 79 7.99 11.84 4.08
N ASP A 80 8.85 11.73 3.07
CA ASP A 80 9.45 12.87 2.39
C ASP A 80 8.42 13.57 1.48
N ARG A 81 7.44 14.21 2.14
CA ARG A 81 6.59 15.26 1.59
C ARG A 81 7.44 16.50 1.38
N THR A 82 8.32 16.47 0.39
CA THR A 82 8.75 17.72 -0.24
C THR A 82 7.56 18.20 -1.06
N GLU A 83 7.01 19.33 -0.60
CA GLU A 83 5.81 20.04 -1.06
C GLU A 83 5.69 20.03 -2.60
N VAL A 84 4.49 19.71 -3.10
CA VAL A 84 4.06 20.06 -4.46
C VAL A 84 3.45 21.45 -4.41
#